data_AF-A0A2V9M3F8-F1
#
_entry.id   AF-A0A2V9M3F8-F1
#
_cell.length_a   1.000
_cell.length_b   1.000
_cell.length_c   1.000
_cell.angle_alpha   90.00
_cell.angle_beta   90.00
_cell.angle_gamma   90.00
#
_symmetry.space_group_name_H-M   'P 1'
#
loop_
_entity.id
_entity.type
_entity.pdbx_description
1 polymer ?
#
loop_
_entity_poly.entity_id
_entity_poly.type
_entity_poly.pdbx_seq_one_letter_code
_entity_poly.pdbx_strand_id
1 'polypeptide(L)'
;MSDESRDYIRTILGLYLGLPETPGQSSRLDRQLALEWFKQEIPLPVVETAFLLGSARRLARDQKAIRLGPIRSLHYFLPVLEEVRRTPLPLSYLPYLRRTVSAALARTRKGEPC
;
A
#
# COMPACT_ATOMS: atom_id res chain seq x y z
N MET A 1 -4.97 -23.20 7.47
CA MET A 1 -5.27 -21.78 7.22
C MET A 1 -6.77 -21.62 7.36
N SER A 2 -7.25 -20.73 8.23
CA SER A 2 -8.68 -20.44 8.39
C SER A 2 -9.21 -19.65 7.19
N ASP A 3 -10.53 -19.60 7.00
CA ASP A 3 -11.12 -18.82 5.90
C ASP A 3 -10.89 -17.32 6.06
N GLU A 4 -10.98 -16.82 7.28
CA GLU A 4 -10.68 -15.42 7.63
C GLU A 4 -9.24 -15.03 7.26
N SER A 5 -8.27 -15.92 7.51
CA SER A 5 -6.88 -15.68 7.15
C SER A 5 -6.70 -15.58 5.63
N ARG A 6 -7.44 -16.38 4.86
CA ARG A 6 -7.40 -16.36 3.39
C ARG A 6 -8.03 -15.09 2.84
N ASP A 7 -9.17 -14.67 3.38
CA ASP A 7 -9.83 -13.43 2.97
C ASP A 7 -9.02 -12.18 3.30
N TYR A 8 -8.42 -12.15 4.49
CA TYR A 8 -7.53 -11.07 4.90
C TYR A 8 -6.30 -10.96 3.97
N ILE A 9 -5.61 -12.09 3.72
CA ILE A 9 -4.44 -12.12 2.82
C ILE A 9 -4.85 -11.70 1.39
N ARG A 10 -5.96 -12.23 0.87
CA ARG A 10 -6.48 -11.86 -0.45
C ARG A 10 -6.74 -10.37 -0.55
N THR A 11 -7.35 -9.79 0.49
CA THR A 11 -7.65 -8.35 0.54
C THR A 11 -6.38 -7.51 0.54
N ILE A 12 -5.40 -7.85 1.38
CA ILE A 12 -4.11 -7.15 1.42
C ILE A 12 -3.41 -7.17 0.06
N LEU A 13 -3.33 -8.35 -0.54
CA LEU A 13 -2.64 -8.50 -1.82
C LEU A 13 -3.38 -7.78 -2.94
N GLY A 14 -4.72 -7.79 -2.92
CA GLY A 14 -5.53 -6.99 -3.84
C GLY A 14 -5.27 -5.50 -3.70
N LEU A 15 -5.23 -4.98 -2.47
CA LEU A 15 -4.90 -3.58 -2.20
C LEU A 15 -3.48 -3.23 -2.68
N TYR A 16 -2.49 -4.07 -2.36
CA TYR A 16 -1.10 -3.88 -2.79
C TYR A 16 -0.95 -3.86 -4.31
N LEU A 17 -1.53 -4.84 -5.01
CA LEU A 17 -1.47 -4.93 -6.47
C LEU A 17 -2.25 -3.82 -7.17
N GLY A 18 -3.20 -3.18 -6.48
CA GLY A 18 -3.96 -2.03 -6.99
C GLY A 18 -3.24 -0.68 -6.88
N LEU A 19 -2.09 -0.60 -6.21
CA LEU A 19 -1.35 0.65 -6.02
C LEU A 19 -0.61 1.11 -7.30
N PRO A 20 -0.25 2.39 -7.40
CA PRO A 20 0.66 2.85 -8.44
C PRO A 20 2.08 2.32 -8.17
N GLU A 21 2.80 1.95 -9.23
CA GLU A 21 4.21 1.51 -9.18
C GLU A 21 4.49 0.21 -8.42
N THR A 22 3.46 -0.63 -8.21
CA THR A 22 3.60 -2.00 -7.68
C THR A 22 3.76 -3.03 -8.80
N PRO A 23 4.37 -4.19 -8.51
CA PRO A 23 4.60 -5.23 -9.50
C PRO A 23 3.29 -5.92 -9.86
N GLY A 24 3.17 -6.46 -11.08
CA GLY A 24 1.95 -7.12 -11.55
C GLY A 24 1.59 -8.42 -10.81
N GLN A 25 2.46 -8.94 -9.93
CA GLN A 25 2.22 -10.16 -9.16
C GLN A 25 2.83 -10.05 -7.75
N SER A 26 2.15 -10.65 -6.77
CA SER A 26 2.65 -10.80 -5.40
C SER A 26 3.58 -12.01 -5.28
N SER A 27 4.70 -11.86 -4.57
CA SER A 27 5.64 -12.95 -4.29
C SER A 27 5.19 -13.87 -3.16
N ARG A 28 5.90 -15.00 -2.96
CA ARG A 28 5.68 -15.89 -1.79
C ARG A 28 5.98 -15.17 -0.47
N LEU A 29 6.97 -14.29 -0.45
CA LEU A 29 7.33 -13.50 0.74
C LEU A 29 6.23 -12.50 1.10
N ASP A 30 5.58 -11.90 0.09
CA ASP A 30 4.45 -11.00 0.31
C ASP A 30 3.27 -11.74 0.95
N ARG A 31 2.94 -12.95 0.46
CA ARG A 31 1.91 -13.80 1.08
C ARG A 31 2.24 -14.15 2.53
N GLN A 32 3.49 -14.49 2.81
CA GLN A 32 3.95 -14.81 4.16
C GLN A 32 3.85 -13.60 5.10
N LEU A 33 4.21 -12.41 4.63
CA LEU A 33 4.11 -11.17 5.41
C LEU A 33 2.65 -10.80 5.69
N ALA A 34 1.75 -10.96 4.71
CA ALA A 34 0.31 -10.73 4.91
C ALA A 34 -0.27 -11.71 5.95
N LEU A 35 0.17 -12.97 5.95
CA LEU A 35 -0.20 -13.96 6.97
C LEU A 35 0.33 -13.56 8.35
N GLU A 36 1.54 -13.02 8.44
CA GLU A 36 2.11 -12.53 9.69
C GLU A 36 1.28 -11.36 10.26
N TRP A 37 0.89 -10.40 9.42
CA TRP A 37 0.01 -9.30 9.85
C TRP A 37 -1.38 -9.79 10.30
N PHE A 38 -1.90 -10.86 9.70
CA PHE A 38 -3.13 -11.50 10.17
C PHE A 38 -2.95 -12.08 11.57
N LYS A 39 -1.86 -12.82 11.82
CA LYS A 39 -1.56 -13.41 13.13
C LYS A 39 -1.33 -12.35 14.21
N GLN A 40 -0.83 -11.18 13.83
CA GLN A 40 -0.67 -10.02 14.70
C GLN A 40 -1.96 -9.20 14.87
N GLU A 41 -3.09 -9.68 14.31
CA GLU A 41 -4.41 -9.05 14.39
C GLU A 41 -4.41 -7.58 13.93
N ILE A 42 -3.58 -7.27 12.93
CA ILE A 42 -3.51 -5.91 12.40
C ILE A 42 -4.83 -5.64 11.64
N PRO A 43 -5.57 -4.55 11.96
CA PRO A 43 -6.82 -4.28 11.26
C PRO A 43 -6.59 -3.89 9.79
N LEU A 44 -7.45 -4.36 8.89
CA LEU A 44 -7.40 -3.99 7.46
C LEU A 44 -7.33 -2.47 7.21
N PRO A 45 -8.10 -1.60 7.90
CA PRO A 45 -8.00 -0.15 7.70
C PRO A 45 -6.61 0.42 8.02
N VAL A 46 -5.87 -0.19 8.96
CA VAL A 46 -4.51 0.23 9.33
C VAL A 46 -3.54 -0.12 8.19
N VAL A 47 -3.64 -1.33 7.65
CA VAL A 47 -2.84 -1.76 6.49
C VAL A 47 -3.15 -0.90 5.27
N GLU A 48 -4.42 -0.65 4.98
CA GLU A 48 -4.83 0.21 3.88
C GLU A 48 -4.29 1.65 4.03
N THR A 49 -4.36 2.20 5.25
CA THR A 49 -3.80 3.53 5.55
C THR A 49 -2.30 3.57 5.26
N ALA A 50 -1.56 2.54 5.70
CA ALA A 50 -0.11 2.46 5.46
C ALA A 50 0.22 2.39 3.96
N PHE A 51 -0.55 1.63 3.19
CA PHE A 51 -0.39 1.53 1.75
C PHE A 51 -0.63 2.86 1.05
N LEU A 52 -1.77 3.50 1.33
CA LEU A 52 -2.12 4.75 0.70
C LEU A 52 -1.16 5.88 1.11
N LEU A 53 -0.73 5.92 2.37
CA LEU A 53 0.24 6.91 2.85
C LEU A 53 1.61 6.72 2.17
N GLY A 54 2.11 5.48 2.10
CA GLY A 54 3.38 5.18 1.44
C GLY A 54 3.34 5.53 -0.05
N SER A 55 2.25 5.18 -0.74
CA SER A 55 2.05 5.57 -2.14
C SER A 55 1.94 7.09 -2.31
N ALA A 56 1.16 7.78 -1.47
CA ALA A 56 1.03 9.24 -1.54
C ALA A 56 2.37 9.95 -1.37
N ARG A 57 3.23 9.47 -0.46
CA ARG A 57 4.59 10.01 -0.27
C ARG A 57 5.48 9.85 -1.51
N ARG A 58 5.39 8.71 -2.21
CA ARG A 58 6.10 8.53 -3.49
C ARG A 58 5.62 9.49 -4.56
N LEU A 59 4.29 9.66 -4.65
CA LEU A 59 3.65 10.55 -5.62
C LEU A 59 3.93 12.03 -5.37
N ALA A 60 4.11 12.42 -4.10
CA ALA A 60 4.45 13.79 -3.72
C ALA A 60 5.95 14.11 -3.86
N ARG A 61 6.79 13.11 -4.19
CA ARG A 61 8.24 13.31 -4.37
C ARG A 61 8.50 14.18 -5.59
N ASP A 62 9.43 15.12 -5.46
CA ASP A 62 9.83 16.03 -6.52
C ASP A 62 10.30 15.25 -7.77
N GLN A 63 9.84 15.68 -8.94
CA GLN A 63 10.19 15.10 -10.24
C GLN A 63 11.67 15.29 -10.60
N LYS A 64 12.32 16.30 -9.99
CA LYS A 64 13.76 16.55 -10.13
C LYS A 64 14.61 15.63 -9.25
N ALA A 65 14.01 14.91 -8.31
CA ALA A 65 14.72 13.93 -7.49
C ALA A 65 14.96 12.64 -8.28
N ILE A 66 15.98 11.87 -7.90
CA ILE A 66 16.26 10.54 -8.47
C ILE A 66 14.98 9.71 -8.43
N ARG A 67 14.56 9.19 -9.61
CA ARG A 67 13.37 8.34 -9.72
C ARG A 67 13.54 7.11 -8.84
N LEU A 68 12.55 6.85 -8.00
CA LEU A 68 12.52 5.62 -7.24
C LEU A 68 12.20 4.46 -8.19
N GLY A 69 12.96 3.37 -8.10
CA GLY A 69 12.60 2.13 -8.81
C GLY A 69 11.23 1.60 -8.36
N PRO A 70 10.61 0.65 -9.08
CA PRO A 70 9.30 0.10 -8.71
C PRO A 70 9.33 -0.52 -7.29
N ILE A 71 8.18 -0.53 -6.61
CA ILE A 71 8.04 -1.26 -5.34
C ILE A 71 8.17 -2.75 -5.66
N ARG A 72 9.09 -3.45 -4.99
CA ARG A 72 9.40 -4.86 -5.30
C ARG A 72 8.72 -5.87 -4.37
N SER A 73 8.22 -5.41 -3.21
CA SER A 73 7.60 -6.26 -2.20
C SER A 73 6.78 -5.43 -1.21
N LEU A 74 5.82 -6.08 -0.55
CA LEU A 74 5.09 -5.58 0.61
C LEU A 74 5.99 -5.07 1.75
N HIS A 75 7.22 -5.59 1.87
CA HIS A 75 8.19 -5.15 2.88
C HIS A 75 8.47 -3.64 2.83
N TYR A 76 8.29 -3.01 1.66
CA TYR A 76 8.38 -1.56 1.53
C TYR A 76 7.45 -0.80 2.48
N PHE A 77 6.27 -1.36 2.75
CA PHE A 77 5.26 -0.73 3.60
C PHE A 77 5.44 -1.03 5.09
N LEU A 78 6.34 -1.95 5.46
CA LEU A 78 6.58 -2.28 6.87
C LEU A 78 6.90 -1.04 7.74
N PRO A 79 7.85 -0.15 7.36
CA PRO A 79 8.11 1.05 8.16
C PRO A 79 6.91 2.01 8.22
N VAL A 80 6.11 2.10 7.15
CA VAL A 80 4.92 2.95 7.12
C VAL A 80 3.80 2.36 7.99
N LEU A 81 3.67 1.04 8.02
CA LEU A 81 2.72 0.34 8.87
C LEU A 81 3.06 0.54 10.35
N GLU A 82 4.34 0.41 10.71
CA GLU A 82 4.80 0.70 12.07
C GLU A 82 4.53 2.16 12.46
N GLU A 83 4.73 3.10 11.55
CA GLU A 83 4.41 4.51 11.78
C GLU A 83 2.92 4.72 12.05
N VAL A 84 2.03 4.19 11.20
CA VAL A 84 0.58 4.33 11.37
C VAL A 84 0.11 3.65 12.67
N ARG A 85 0.75 2.55 13.09
CA ARG A 85 0.45 1.91 14.38
C ARG A 85 0.89 2.74 15.58
N ARG A 86 2.02 3.44 15.48
CA ARG A 86 2.53 4.34 16.53
C ARG A 86 1.75 5.65 16.60
N THR A 87 1.35 6.18 15.44
CA THR A 87 0.61 7.44 15.30
C THR A 87 -0.61 7.19 14.41
N PRO A 88 -1.72 6.71 14.99
CA PRO A 88 -2.94 6.44 14.23
C PRO A 88 -3.46 7.71 13.58
N LEU A 89 -3.68 7.63 12.26
CA LEU A 89 -4.36 8.69 11.53
C LEU A 89 -5.88 8.59 11.77
N PRO A 90 -6.60 9.72 11.81
CA PRO A 90 -8.06 9.70 11.84
C PRO A 90 -8.61 8.91 10.66
N LEU A 91 -9.60 8.05 10.87
CA LEU A 91 -10.24 7.28 9.79
C LEU A 91 -10.84 8.20 8.70
N SER A 92 -11.20 9.42 9.05
CA SER A 92 -11.66 10.46 8.12
C SER A 92 -10.57 10.92 7.12
N TYR A 93 -9.31 10.58 7.36
CA TYR A 93 -8.20 10.88 6.47
C TYR A 93 -8.07 9.86 5.31
N LEU A 94 -8.61 8.65 5.46
CA LEU A 94 -8.58 7.61 4.43
C LEU A 94 -9.21 8.04 3.09
N PRO A 95 -10.42 8.66 3.06
CA PRO A 95 -11.01 9.16 1.82
C PRO A 95 -10.10 10.15 1.07
N TYR A 96 -9.41 11.03 1.81
CA TYR A 96 -8.47 11.98 1.23
C TYR A 96 -7.26 11.27 0.61
N LEU A 97 -6.68 10.29 1.33
CA LEU A 97 -5.58 9.48 0.82
C LEU A 97 -5.99 8.67 -0.43
N ARG A 98 -7.16 8.02 -0.40
CA ARG A 98 -7.71 7.29 -1.55
C ARG A 98 -7.83 8.21 -2.77
N ARG A 99 -8.45 9.39 -2.62
CA ARG A 99 -8.60 10.36 -3.72
C ARG A 99 -7.25 10.77 -4.32
N THR A 100 -6.26 11.02 -3.47
CA THR A 100 -4.91 11.43 -3.90
C THR A 100 -4.23 10.34 -4.73
N VAL A 101 -4.27 9.09 -4.25
CA VAL A 101 -3.67 7.95 -4.95
C VAL A 101 -4.43 7.61 -6.24
N SER A 102 -5.77 7.61 -6.22
CA SER A 102 -6.59 7.35 -7.41
C SER A 102 -6.38 8.39 -8.51
N ALA A 103 -6.27 9.68 -8.15
CA ALA A 103 -5.98 10.74 -9.11
C ALA A 103 -4.61 10.52 -9.80
N ALA A 104 -3.62 10.04 -9.06
CA ALA A 104 -2.32 9.70 -9.65
C ALA A 104 -2.36 8.46 -10.55
N LEU A 105 -3.10 7.42 -10.17
CA LEU A 105 -3.32 6.23 -11.02
C LEU A 105 -3.96 6.59 -12.36
N ALA A 106 -4.88 7.56 -12.38
CA ALA A 106 -5.48 8.05 -13.62
C ALA A 106 -4.45 8.74 -14.53
N ARG A 107 -3.49 9.48 -13.95
CA ARG A 107 -2.40 10.12 -14.69
C ARG A 107 -1.42 9.11 -15.26
N THR A 108 -1.00 8.11 -14.49
CA THR A 108 -0.03 7.10 -14.95
C THR A 108 -0.58 6.22 -16.07
N ARG A 109 -1.88 5.88 -16.05
CA ARG A 109 -2.51 5.09 -17.13
C ARG A 109 -2.65 5.85 -18.45
N LYS A 110 -2.69 7.17 -18.41
CA LYS A 110 -2.87 8.01 -19.61
C LYS A 110 -1.58 8.21 -20.41
N GLY A 111 -0.45 7.69 -19.92
CA GLY A 111 0.84 7.80 -20.61
C GLY A 111 1.38 9.23 -20.71
N GLU A 112 0.82 10.18 -19.95
CA GLU A 112 1.29 11.56 -19.90
C GLU A 112 2.45 11.66 -18.90
N PRO A 113 3.70 11.90 -19.34
CA PRO A 113 4.72 12.40 -18.43
C PRO A 113 4.35 13.82 -18.04
N CYS A 114 4.45 14.13 -16.73
CA CYS A 114 4.58 15.52 -16.29
C CYS A 114 5.95 16.07 -16.70
#